data_AF-A0A1D8MTE2-F1
#
_entry.id   AF-A0A1D8MTE2-F1
#
_cell.length_a   1.000
_cell.length_b   1.000
_cell.length_c   1.000
_cell.angle_alpha   90.00
_cell.angle_beta   90.00
_cell.angle_gamma   90.00
#
_symmetry.space_group_name_H-M   'P 1'
#
loop_
_entity.id
_entity.type
_entity.pdbx_description
1 polymer ?
#
loop_
_entity_poly.entity_id
_entity_poly.type
_entity_poly.pdbx_seq_one_letter_code
_entity_poly.pdbx_strand_id
1 'polypeptide(L)' 'MSLPNAPVERIIRKAGAERVSEDAVEELRIAVQEAGDEIAQDAIDLAEHANRNTVKKEDVEMATQ' A
#
# COMPACT_ATOMS: atom_id res chain seq x y z
N MET A 1 2.45 2.27 -11.85
CA MET A 1 1.13 1.67 -12.16
C MET A 1 0.22 2.09 -11.02
N SER A 2 -0.92 2.74 -11.27
CA SER A 2 -1.77 3.24 -10.17
C SER A 2 -2.78 2.18 -9.71
N LEU A 3 -3.09 2.18 -8.41
CA LEU A 3 -4.12 1.31 -7.85
C LEU A 3 -5.49 1.62 -8.48
N PRO A 4 -6.32 0.63 -8.83
CA PRO A 4 -7.64 0.93 -9.38
C PRO A 4 -8.56 1.60 -8.34
N ASN A 5 -9.39 2.54 -8.78
CA ASN A 5 -10.27 3.32 -7.88
C ASN A 5 -11.31 2.43 -7.17
N ALA A 6 -11.86 1.41 -7.83
CA ALA A 6 -12.92 0.57 -7.24
C ALA A 6 -12.49 -0.18 -5.96
N PRO A 7 -11.32 -0.85 -5.89
CA PRO A 7 -10.76 -1.35 -4.62
C PRO A 7 -10.60 -0.28 -3.53
N VAL A 8 -10.11 0.91 -3.89
CA VAL A 8 -9.88 2.00 -2.93
C VAL A 8 -11.22 2.50 -2.36
N GLU A 9 -12.22 2.70 -3.21
CA GLU A 9 -13.58 3.05 -2.77
C GLU A 9 -14.17 2.01 -1.82
N ARG A 10 -13.94 0.70 -2.08
CA ARG A 10 -14.40 -0.36 -1.17
C ARG A 10 -13.77 -0.27 0.22
N ILE A 11 -12.52 0.20 0.35
CA ILE A 11 -11.89 0.41 1.66
C ILE A 11 -12.66 1.47 2.44
N ILE A 12 -12.97 2.61 1.80
CA ILE A 12 -13.71 3.73 2.41
C ILE A 12 -15.11 3.28 2.82
N ARG A 13 -15.83 2.56 1.94
CA ARG A 13 -17.17 2.05 2.25
C ARG A 13 -17.17 1.02 3.37
N LYS A 14 -16.16 0.13 3.41
CA LYS A 14 -16.00 -0.84 4.50
C LYS A 14 -15.70 -0.16 5.84
N ALA A 15 -15.08 1.02 5.82
CA ALA A 15 -14.90 1.85 7.02
C ALA A 15 -16.21 2.53 7.50
N GLY A 16 -17.32 2.40 6.75
CA GLY A 16 -18.64 2.87 7.14
C GLY A 16 -19.19 4.04 6.33
N ALA A 17 -18.51 4.47 5.27
CA ALA A 17 -19.00 5.55 4.43
C ALA A 17 -20.17 5.09 3.53
N GLU A 18 -21.32 5.76 3.66
CA GLU A 18 -22.49 5.53 2.80
C GLU A 18 -22.28 6.11 1.38
N ARG A 19 -21.63 7.27 1.29
CA ARG A 19 -21.32 7.98 0.05
C ARG A 19 -19.84 8.33 0.01
N VAL A 20 -19.23 8.24 -1.17
CA VAL A 20 -17.83 8.54 -1.39
C VAL A 20 -17.74 9.36 -2.69
N SER A 21 -17.05 10.50 -2.68
CA SER A 21 -16.78 11.28 -3.88
C SER A 21 -15.60 10.69 -4.65
N GLU A 22 -15.55 10.92 -5.97
CA GLU A 22 -14.42 10.48 -6.80
C GLU A 22 -13.09 11.07 -6.30
N ASP A 23 -13.07 12.35 -5.94
CA ASP A 23 -11.87 13.01 -5.39
C ASP A 23 -11.38 12.35 -4.09
N ALA A 24 -12.30 11.90 -3.21
CA ALA A 24 -11.90 11.21 -1.98
C ALA A 24 -11.29 9.83 -2.26
N VAL A 25 -11.76 9.15 -3.31
CA VAL A 25 -11.16 7.89 -3.76
C VAL A 25 -9.77 8.14 -4.34
N GLU A 26 -9.61 9.22 -5.12
CA GLU A 26 -8.33 9.62 -5.71
C GLU A 26 -7.29 9.96 -4.63
N GLU A 27 -7.64 10.80 -3.66
CA GLU A 27 -6.73 11.16 -2.57
C GLU A 27 -6.33 9.96 -1.72
N LEU A 28 -7.28 9.08 -1.37
CA LEU A 28 -6.92 7.85 -0.66
C LEU A 28 -6.04 6.93 -1.50
N ARG A 29 -6.27 6.87 -2.81
CA ARG A 29 -5.43 6.08 -3.72
C ARG A 29 -3.98 6.54 -3.66
N ILE A 30 -3.76 7.86 -3.74
CA ILE A 30 -2.43 8.46 -3.66
C ILE A 30 -1.78 8.09 -2.33
N ALA A 31 -2.47 8.35 -1.21
CA ALA A 31 -1.93 8.07 0.12
C ALA A 31 -1.58 6.58 0.34
N VAL A 32 -2.42 5.65 -0.12
CA VAL A 32 -2.14 4.22 -0.02
C VAL A 32 -0.97 3.80 -0.90
N GLN A 33 -0.84 4.43 -2.07
CA GLN A 33 0.25 4.13 -2.98
C GLN A 33 1.59 4.65 -2.45
N GLU A 34 1.64 5.87 -1.92
CA GLU A 34 2.83 6.43 -1.28
C GLU A 34 3.29 5.56 -0.11
N ALA A 35 2.38 5.19 0.79
CA ALA A 35 2.70 4.27 1.90
C ALA A 35 3.18 2.90 1.39
N GLY A 36 2.57 2.37 0.32
CA GLY A 36 2.98 1.12 -0.29
C GLY A 36 4.38 1.19 -0.92
N ASP A 37 4.73 2.32 -1.54
CA ASP A 37 6.04 2.55 -2.15
C ASP A 37 7.14 2.64 -1.08
N GLU A 38 6.87 3.31 0.05
CA GLU A 38 7.78 3.36 1.21
C GLU A 38 8.02 1.96 1.80
N ILE A 39 6.95 1.22 2.10
CA ILE A 39 7.03 -0.15 2.62
C ILE A 39 7.80 -1.07 1.65
N ALA A 40 7.60 -0.89 0.34
CA ALA A 40 8.27 -1.69 -0.67
C ALA A 40 9.78 -1.40 -0.73
N GLN A 41 10.19 -0.15 -0.60
CA GLN A 41 11.61 0.24 -0.51
C GLN A 41 12.27 -0.43 0.70
N ASP A 42 11.66 -0.28 1.88
CA ASP A 42 12.19 -0.85 3.12
C ASP A 42 12.27 -2.38 3.05
N ALA A 43 11.26 -3.03 2.47
CA ALA A 43 11.26 -4.49 2.29
C ALA A 43 12.34 -4.97 1.29
N ILE A 44 12.64 -4.18 0.26
CA ILE A 44 13.77 -4.45 -0.66
C ILE A 44 15.08 -4.34 0.09
N ASP A 45 15.29 -3.26 0.85
CA ASP A 45 16.51 -3.04 1.63
C ASP A 45 16.73 -4.22 2.60
N LEU A 46 15.70 -4.65 3.31
CA LEU A 46 15.78 -5.81 4.23
C LEU A 46 16.19 -7.10 3.51
N ALA A 47 15.63 -7.36 2.33
CA ALA A 47 16.01 -8.52 1.52
C ALA A 47 17.47 -8.44 1.06
N GLU A 48 17.93 -7.25 0.63
CA GLU A 48 19.32 -7.00 0.22
C GLU A 48 20.29 -7.19 1.39
N HIS A 49 19.98 -6.69 2.58
CA HIS A 49 20.78 -6.89 3.79
C HIS A 49 20.90 -8.38 4.16
N ALA A 50 19.87 -9.18 3.85
CA ALA A 50 19.88 -10.62 4.00
C ALA A 50 20.57 -11.37 2.84
N ASN A 51 21.21 -10.67 1.91
CA ASN A 51 21.82 -11.20 0.68
C ASN A 51 20.83 -11.99 -0.20
N ARG A 52 19.57 -11.54 -0.26
CA ARG A 52 18.51 -12.13 -1.08
C ARG A 52 18.03 -11.14 -2.12
N ASN A 53 17.81 -11.61 -3.34
CA ASN A 53 17.17 -10.83 -4.42
C ASN A 53 15.65 -11.01 -4.47
N THR A 54 15.09 -11.80 -3.54
CA THR A 54 13.65 -12.08 -3.47
C THR A 54 13.12 -11.53 -2.16
N VAL A 55 12.25 -10.53 -2.27
CA VAL A 55 11.45 -10.00 -1.15
C VAL A 55 10.49 -11.10 -0.70
N LYS A 56 10.54 -11.43 0.58
CA LYS A 56 9.69 -12.44 1.22
C LYS A 56 8.68 -11.76 2.13
N LYS A 57 7.71 -12.56 2.58
CA LYS A 57 6.72 -12.16 3.58
C LYS A 57 7.37 -11.52 4.81
N GLU A 58 8.45 -12.10 5.33
CA GLU A 58 9.16 -11.60 6.52
C GLU A 58 9.74 -10.19 6.33
N ASP A 59 10.16 -9.83 5.12
CA ASP A 59 10.69 -8.49 4.82
C ASP A 59 9.57 -7.44 4.86
N VAL A 60 8.41 -7.77 4.27
CA VAL A 60 7.23 -6.89 4.30
C VAL A 60 6.65 -6.77 5.70
N GLU A 61 6.63 -7.86 6.47
CA GLU A 61 6.23 -7.82 7.88
C GLU A 61 7.17 -6.93 8.69
N MET A 62 8.48 -7.00 8.48
CA MET A 62 9.43 -6.11 9.18
C MET A 62 9.32 -4.66 8.73
N ALA A 63 9.06 -4.39 7.45
CA ALA A 63 8.90 -3.04 6.90
C ALA A 63 7.59 -2.34 7.30
N THR A 64 6.64 -3.06 7.92
CA THR A 64 5.33 -2.52 8.31
C THR A 64 5.16 -2.35 9.83
N GLN A 65 6.22 -2.59 10.61
CA GLN A 65 6.20 -2.64 12.07
C GLN A 65 6.77 -1.38 12.74
#